data_AF-A0A7Y0SJC8-F1
#
_entry.id   AF-A0A7Y0SJC8-F1
#
_cell.length_a   1.000
_cell.length_b   1.000
_cell.length_c   1.000
_cell.angle_alpha   90.00
_cell.angle_beta   90.00
_cell.angle_gamma   90.00
#
_symmetry.space_group_name_H-M   'P 1'
#
loop_
_entity.id
_entity.type
_entity.pdbx_description
1 polymer ?
#
loop_
_entity_poly.entity_id
_entity_poly.type
_entity_poly.pdbx_seq_one_letter_code
_entity_poly.pdbx_strand_id
1 'polypeptide(L)' 'HQVVNVGDQPRDPQLYLQLQRHGTEPSGTMFGTSTFTGPAVYTDEKKFHKVSFGDIAKGKAELPAASNSGWVAMVQH' A
#
# COMPACT_ATOMS: atom_id res chain seq x y z
N HIS A 1 5.29 -13.80 -15.43
CA HIS A 1 5.50 -15.00 -14.60
C HIS A 1 4.31 -15.93 -14.80
N GLN A 2 4.49 -17.25 -14.91
CA GLN A 2 3.39 -18.22 -15.12
C GLN A 2 3.49 -19.36 -14.10
N VAL A 3 2.35 -19.79 -13.58
CA VAL A 3 2.22 -20.98 -12.72
C VAL A 3 1.40 -22.02 -13.47
N VAL A 4 1.89 -23.26 -13.55
CA VAL A 4 1.21 -24.39 -14.20
C VAL A 4 0.99 -25.49 -13.16
N ASN A 5 -0.27 -25.93 -12.99
CA ASN A 5 -0.59 -27.08 -12.15
C ASN A 5 -0.38 -28.37 -12.95
N VAL A 6 0.54 -29.23 -12.50
CA VAL A 6 0.88 -30.52 -13.14
C VAL A 6 0.34 -31.73 -12.36
N GLY A 7 -0.42 -31.52 -11.29
CA GLY A 7 -1.00 -32.58 -10.47
C GLY A 7 -2.49 -32.78 -10.72
N ASP A 8 -3.03 -33.86 -10.15
CA ASP A 8 -4.41 -34.30 -10.39
C ASP A 8 -5.44 -33.60 -9.47
N GLN A 9 -4.99 -32.65 -8.65
CA GLN A 9 -5.81 -31.94 -7.67
C GLN A 9 -5.77 -30.42 -7.93
N PRO A 10 -6.90 -29.70 -7.73
CA PRO A 10 -6.98 -28.26 -7.93
C PRO A 10 -6.08 -27.49 -6.94
N ARG A 11 -5.66 -26.27 -7.36
CA ARG A 11 -4.82 -25.36 -6.58
C ARG A 11 -5.38 -23.94 -6.64
N ASP A 12 -5.33 -23.22 -5.53
CA ASP A 12 -5.79 -21.81 -5.41
C ASP A 12 -4.61 -20.85 -5.17
N PRO A 13 -3.78 -20.56 -6.18
CA PRO A 13 -2.65 -19.66 -6.02
C PRO A 13 -3.10 -18.21 -5.80
N GLN A 14 -2.35 -17.46 -5.00
CA GLN A 14 -2.53 -16.03 -4.78
C GLN A 14 -1.22 -15.28 -5.04
N LEU A 15 -1.31 -14.15 -5.74
CA LEU A 15 -0.17 -13.26 -5.95
C LEU A 15 -0.11 -12.22 -4.83
N TYR A 16 1.04 -12.14 -4.15
CA TYR A 16 1.32 -11.12 -3.15
C TYR A 16 2.42 -10.18 -3.65
N LEU A 17 2.16 -8.88 -3.58
CA LEU A 17 3.12 -7.83 -3.91
C LEU A 17 3.17 -6.83 -2.76
N GLN A 18 4.36 -6.36 -2.41
CA GLN A 18 4.59 -5.46 -1.29
C GLN A 18 5.52 -4.32 -1.69
N LEU A 19 5.13 -3.10 -1.34
CA LEU A 19 6.00 -1.92 -1.38
C LEU A 19 6.51 -1.65 0.04
N GLN A 20 7.83 -1.65 0.22
CA GLN A 20 8.45 -1.38 1.51
C GLN A 20 9.40 -0.19 1.40
N ARG A 21 9.31 0.71 2.37
CA ARG A 21 10.20 1.87 2.52
C ARG A 21 10.52 2.06 3.99
N HIS A 22 11.68 2.64 4.28
CA HIS A 22 11.97 3.13 5.62
C HIS A 22 10.93 4.21 6.01
N GLY A 23 10.29 4.05 7.17
CA GLY A 23 9.15 4.88 7.61
C GLY A 23 9.52 6.28 8.10
N THR A 24 10.77 6.72 7.90
CA THR A 24 11.21 8.07 8.25
C THR A 24 10.65 9.05 7.25
N GLU A 25 9.80 9.94 7.73
CA GLU A 25 9.36 11.10 6.96
C GLU A 25 10.57 12.03 6.72
N PRO A 26 10.74 12.58 5.51
CA PRO A 26 11.80 13.54 5.24
C PRO A 26 11.74 14.71 6.24
N SER A 27 12.85 15.03 6.88
CA SER A 27 12.94 16.22 7.75
C SER A 27 12.63 17.48 6.93
N GLY A 28 11.73 18.31 7.43
CA GLY A 28 11.00 19.35 6.69
C GLY A 28 11.84 20.25 5.77
N THR A 29 11.23 20.61 4.64
CA THR A 29 11.73 21.60 3.69
C THR A 29 11.76 23.00 4.33
N MET A 30 12.65 23.85 3.83
CA MET A 30 13.15 25.13 4.38
C MET A 30 12.13 26.21 4.84
N PHE A 31 10.81 25.97 4.85
CA PHE A 31 9.80 26.98 5.19
C PHE A 31 8.51 26.41 5.87
N GLY A 32 8.64 25.39 6.73
CA GLY A 32 7.51 24.93 7.57
C GLY A 32 6.36 24.23 6.83
N THR A 33 6.50 23.95 5.54
CA THR A 33 5.56 23.13 4.77
C THR A 33 6.06 21.69 4.73
N SER A 34 5.31 20.78 5.35
CA SER A 34 5.50 19.33 5.20
C SER A 34 4.58 18.83 4.09
N THR A 35 5.13 18.15 3.09
CA THR A 35 4.38 17.45 2.06
C THR A 35 4.29 15.97 2.42
N PHE A 36 3.11 15.38 2.24
CA PHE A 36 2.87 13.99 2.60
C PHE A 36 3.81 13.04 1.84
N THR A 37 4.53 12.20 2.59
CA THR A 37 5.32 11.09 2.06
C THR A 37 4.88 9.81 2.75
N GLY A 38 4.37 8.85 1.98
CA GLY A 38 3.90 7.59 2.55
C GLY A 38 3.04 6.78 1.60
N PRO A 39 2.55 5.61 2.07
CA PRO A 39 1.68 4.76 1.28
C PRO A 39 0.36 5.45 0.92
N ALA A 40 -0.13 5.14 -0.27
CA ALA A 40 -1.46 5.51 -0.72
C ALA A 40 -2.16 4.30 -1.32
N VAL A 41 -3.47 4.22 -1.11
CA VAL A 41 -4.31 3.17 -1.66
C VAL A 41 -5.50 3.83 -2.36
N TYR A 42 -5.90 3.27 -3.49
CA TYR A 42 -7.15 3.62 -4.13
C TYR A 42 -8.02 2.37 -4.26
N THR A 43 -9.33 2.52 -4.03
CA THR A 43 -10.38 1.59 -4.47
C THR A 43 -11.56 2.41 -4.96
N ASP A 44 -12.49 1.81 -5.72
CA ASP A 44 -13.67 2.58 -6.15
C ASP A 44 -14.56 3.01 -4.97
N GLU A 45 -14.57 2.25 -3.89
CA GLU A 45 -15.36 2.53 -2.69
C GLU A 45 -14.73 3.62 -1.82
N LYS A 46 -13.46 3.45 -1.42
CA LYS A 46 -12.75 4.40 -0.54
C LYS A 46 -12.08 5.56 -1.29
N LYS A 47 -12.07 5.53 -2.62
CA LYS A 47 -11.31 6.44 -3.49
C LYS A 47 -9.85 6.56 -3.00
N PHE A 48 -9.21 7.69 -3.24
CA PHE A 48 -7.81 7.90 -2.86
C PHE A 48 -7.68 8.08 -1.35
N HIS A 49 -6.87 7.23 -0.71
CA HIS A 49 -6.66 7.19 0.72
C HIS A 49 -5.16 7.16 1.05
N LYS A 50 -4.72 8.09 1.89
CA LYS A 50 -3.33 8.16 2.39
C LYS A 50 -3.22 7.37 3.69
N VAL A 51 -2.17 6.58 3.82
CA VAL A 51 -1.84 5.88 5.05
C VAL A 51 -0.54 6.46 5.60
N SER A 52 -0.56 7.00 6.82
CA SER A 52 0.67 7.53 7.43
C SER A 52 1.57 6.40 7.94
N PHE A 53 2.88 6.59 7.90
CA PHE A 53 3.81 5.64 8.54
C PHE A 53 3.59 5.57 10.05
N GLY A 54 3.16 6.68 10.68
CA GLY A 54 2.82 6.72 12.10
C GLY A 54 1.66 5.79 12.46
N ASP A 55 0.62 5.71 11.63
CA ASP A 55 -0.51 4.79 11.87
C ASP A 55 -0.11 3.35 11.64
N ILE A 56 0.74 3.06 10.65
CA ILE A 56 1.31 1.73 10.44
C ILE A 56 2.11 1.29 11.67
N ALA A 57 3.01 2.15 12.16
CA ALA A 57 3.84 1.86 13.34
C ALA A 57 3.00 1.63 14.60
N LYS A 58 1.84 2.30 14.71
CA LYS A 58 0.91 2.15 15.84
C LYS A 58 -0.10 1.01 15.66
N GLY A 59 -0.09 0.31 14.51
CA GLY A 59 -1.09 -0.72 14.18
C GLY A 59 -2.51 -0.17 14.00
N LYS A 60 -2.64 1.10 13.61
CA LYS A 60 -3.91 1.83 13.45
C LYS A 60 -4.19 2.22 11.99
N ALA A 61 -3.40 1.73 11.04
CA ALA A 61 -3.61 2.00 9.63
C ALA A 61 -4.98 1.48 9.17
N GLU A 62 -5.82 2.38 8.66
CA GLU A 62 -7.09 2.01 8.07
C GLU A 62 -6.88 1.61 6.61
N LEU A 63 -7.09 0.34 6.30
CA LEU A 63 -7.04 -0.16 4.92
C LEU A 63 -8.45 -0.31 4.37
N PRO A 64 -8.64 -0.18 3.04
CA PRO A 64 -9.87 -0.63 2.39
C PRO A 64 -10.04 -2.14 2.53
N ALA A 65 -11.28 -2.62 2.42
CA ALA A 65 -11.55 -4.04 2.28
C ALA A 65 -10.95 -4.60 0.98
N ALA A 66 -10.89 -5.92 0.86
CA ALA A 66 -10.48 -6.57 -0.38
C ALA A 66 -11.36 -6.08 -1.54
N SER A 67 -10.73 -5.63 -2.62
CA SER A 67 -11.39 -5.09 -3.79
C SER A 67 -10.75 -5.64 -5.05
N ASN A 68 -11.56 -5.85 -6.09
CA ASN A 68 -11.09 -6.19 -7.44
C ASN A 68 -10.75 -4.95 -8.26
N SER A 69 -10.94 -3.75 -7.71
CA SER A 69 -10.56 -2.49 -8.31
C SER A 69 -9.61 -1.70 -7.41
N GLY A 70 -8.59 -1.10 -8.03
CA GLY A 70 -7.71 -0.17 -7.37
C GLY A 70 -6.22 -0.45 -7.54
N TRP A 71 -5.43 0.24 -6.71
CA TRP A 71 -3.97 0.14 -6.70
C TRP A 71 -3.42 0.52 -5.33
N VAL A 72 -2.19 0.09 -5.07
CA VAL A 72 -1.36 0.52 -3.94
C VAL A 72 -0.13 1.25 -4.48
N ALA A 73 0.30 2.31 -3.81
CA ALA A 73 1.46 3.08 -4.20
C ALA A 73 2.23 3.61 -2.99
N MET A 74 3.47 4.07 -3.25
CA MET A 74 4.25 4.87 -2.33
C MET A 74 4.37 6.28 -2.92
N VAL A 75 3.89 7.29 -2.21
CA VAL A 75 3.85 8.68 -2.68
C VAL A 75 4.92 9.50 -1.96
N GLN A 76 5.54 10.41 -2.69
CA GLN A 76 6.47 11.40 -2.18
C GLN A 76 6.33 12.67 -3.03
N HIS A 77 6.70 13.83 -2.47
CA HIS A 77 6.92 15.08 -3.20
C HIS A 77 8.38 15.23 -3.69
#